data_AF-A0A939ZGR8-F1
#
_entry.id   AF-A0A939ZGR8-F1
#
_cell.length_a   1.000
_cell.length_b   1.000
_cell.length_c   1.000
_cell.angle_alpha   90.00
_cell.angle_beta   90.00
_cell.angle_gamma   90.00
#
_symmetry.space_group_name_H-M   'P 1'
#
loop_
_entity.id
_entity.type
_entity.pdbx_description
1 polymer ?
#
loop_
_entity_poly.entity_id
_entity_poly.type
_entity_poly.pdbx_seq_one_letter_code
_entity_poly.pdbx_strand_id
1 'polypeptide(L)'
;MTISEFIKKYNLHDSLIESIDYDKNNCTVRINIDFCYWQQEYYTDDMQETGEIQIIFSKVSKFDCVPVEINCDGIIDVRQTEDNEMYLEFLNDKTEECHSLTIAAESVSVSSIQEPTKGDISSLK
;
A
#
# COMPACT_ATOMS: atom_id res chain seq x y z
N MET A 1 -10.81 -2.67 -8.33
CA MET A 1 -10.09 -3.23 -9.51
C MET A 1 -9.55 -4.61 -9.13
N THR A 2 -9.21 -5.43 -10.11
CA THR A 2 -8.50 -6.70 -9.90
C THR A 2 -7.03 -6.44 -9.51
N ILE A 3 -6.34 -7.47 -9.00
CA ILE A 3 -4.90 -7.40 -8.69
C ILE A 3 -4.08 -7.09 -9.96
N SER A 4 -4.40 -7.74 -11.08
CA SER A 4 -3.69 -7.54 -12.34
C SER A 4 -3.83 -6.09 -12.85
N GLU A 5 -5.03 -5.52 -12.77
CA GLU A 5 -5.27 -4.12 -13.12
C GLU A 5 -4.52 -3.16 -12.20
N PHE A 6 -4.48 -3.46 -10.90
CA PHE A 6 -3.76 -2.65 -9.91
C PHE A 6 -2.26 -2.60 -10.23
N ILE A 7 -1.61 -3.75 -10.40
CA ILE A 7 -0.16 -3.85 -10.68
C ILE A 7 0.20 -3.19 -12.01
N LYS A 8 -0.67 -3.28 -13.02
CA LYS A 8 -0.46 -2.60 -14.31
C LYS A 8 -0.61 -1.09 -14.23
N LYS A 9 -1.44 -0.60 -13.30
CA LYS A 9 -1.80 0.82 -13.21
C LYS A 9 -0.84 1.62 -12.34
N TYR A 10 -0.30 1.02 -11.28
CA TYR A 10 0.49 1.72 -10.28
C TYR A 10 1.90 1.17 -10.23
N ASN A 11 2.89 2.04 -10.42
CA ASN A 11 4.27 1.73 -10.13
C ASN A 11 4.53 1.98 -8.65
N LEU A 12 4.78 0.93 -7.87
CA LEU A 12 5.00 1.05 -6.43
C LEU A 12 6.49 1.09 -6.06
N HIS A 13 7.40 0.96 -7.02
CA HIS A 13 8.84 1.00 -6.75
C HIS A 13 9.22 2.31 -6.02
N ASP A 14 10.17 2.23 -5.10
CA ASP A 14 10.63 3.32 -4.22
C ASP A 14 9.58 3.95 -3.29
N SER A 15 8.30 3.54 -3.38
CA SER A 15 7.31 3.96 -2.38
C SER A 15 7.59 3.29 -1.04
N LEU A 16 7.20 3.93 0.05
CA LEU A 16 7.56 3.49 1.41
C LEU A 16 6.34 2.89 2.10
N ILE A 17 6.47 1.69 2.67
CA ILE A 17 5.42 1.10 3.49
C ILE A 17 5.47 1.73 4.88
N GLU A 18 4.34 2.33 5.27
CA GLU A 18 4.18 2.96 6.59
C GLU A 18 3.51 2.00 7.59
N SER A 19 2.55 1.20 7.12
CA SER A 19 1.91 0.18 7.96
C SER A 19 1.15 -0.86 7.14
N ILE A 20 0.99 -2.05 7.73
CA ILE A 20 0.17 -3.15 7.22
C ILE A 20 -0.77 -3.60 8.34
N ASP A 21 -2.07 -3.56 8.08
CA ASP A 21 -3.12 -4.03 9.00
C ASP A 21 -3.93 -5.16 8.37
N TYR A 22 -4.19 -6.22 9.13
CA TYR A 22 -5.04 -7.32 8.70
C TYR A 22 -6.24 -7.51 9.62
N ASP A 23 -7.40 -7.12 9.13
CA ASP A 23 -8.69 -7.36 9.76
C ASP A 23 -9.23 -8.74 9.35
N LYS A 24 -8.95 -9.73 10.20
CA LYS A 24 -9.43 -11.11 10.04
C LYS A 24 -10.95 -11.25 10.06
N ASN A 25 -11.66 -10.36 10.75
CA ASN A 25 -13.12 -10.45 10.85
C ASN A 25 -13.80 -10.01 9.56
N ASN A 26 -13.22 -9.02 8.89
CA ASN A 26 -13.72 -8.49 7.62
C ASN A 26 -12.94 -8.99 6.40
N CYS A 27 -12.01 -9.93 6.59
CA CYS A 27 -11.10 -10.45 5.55
C CYS A 27 -10.52 -9.33 4.69
N THR A 28 -9.92 -8.32 5.34
CA THR A 28 -9.44 -7.09 4.69
C THR A 28 -8.01 -6.80 5.10
N VAL A 29 -7.13 -6.57 4.13
CA VAL A 29 -5.76 -6.07 4.37
C VAL A 29 -5.69 -4.62 3.94
N ARG A 30 -5.11 -3.76 4.78
CA ARG A 30 -4.85 -2.35 4.49
C ARG A 30 -3.35 -2.11 4.55
N ILE A 31 -2.81 -1.49 3.50
CA ILE A 31 -1.43 -1.07 3.45
C ILE A 31 -1.43 0.45 3.28
N ASN A 32 -0.85 1.17 4.23
CA ASN A 32 -0.59 2.59 4.06
C ASN A 32 0.82 2.75 3.52
N ILE A 33 0.98 3.58 2.50
CA ILE A 33 2.28 3.87 1.90
C ILE A 33 2.46 5.37 1.67
N ASP A 34 3.69 5.85 1.80
CA ASP A 34 4.11 7.11 1.17
C ASP A 34 4.41 6.82 -0.30
N PHE A 35 3.51 7.29 -1.17
CA PHE A 35 3.45 6.90 -2.56
C PHE A 35 4.18 7.89 -3.45
N CYS A 36 5.08 7.38 -4.30
CA CYS A 36 5.81 8.18 -5.27
C CYS A 36 4.92 8.53 -6.48
N TYR A 37 4.12 9.61 -6.36
CA TYR A 37 3.33 10.15 -7.46
C TYR A 37 4.19 10.49 -8.68
N TRP A 38 5.42 10.98 -8.50
CA TRP A 38 6.33 11.33 -9.59
C TRP A 38 6.71 10.15 -10.50
N GLN A 39 6.56 8.91 -10.03
CA GLN A 39 6.82 7.71 -10.83
C GLN A 39 5.62 7.24 -11.64
N GLN A 40 4.46 7.88 -11.50
CA GLN A 40 3.23 7.42 -12.15
C GLN A 40 3.09 7.99 -13.56
N GLU A 41 2.51 7.21 -14.47
CA GLU A 41 2.31 7.64 -15.87
C GLU A 41 1.46 8.90 -16.03
N TYR A 42 0.60 9.19 -15.04
CA TYR A 42 -0.30 10.34 -15.03
C TYR A 42 0.27 11.56 -14.28
N TYR A 43 1.51 11.50 -13.80
CA TYR A 43 2.14 12.60 -13.09
C TYR A 43 2.35 13.83 -13.98
N THR A 44 2.17 15.00 -13.39
CA THR A 44 2.49 16.31 -13.99
C THR A 44 3.25 17.16 -12.98
N ASP A 45 4.11 18.07 -13.44
CA ASP A 45 5.02 18.86 -12.59
C ASP A 45 4.32 19.78 -11.55
N ASP A 46 3.01 19.97 -11.68
CA ASP A 46 2.17 20.71 -10.72
C ASP A 46 1.59 19.83 -9.60
N MET A 47 1.77 18.50 -9.67
CA MET A 47 1.40 17.57 -8.62
C MET A 47 2.49 17.48 -7.54
N GLN A 48 2.09 17.07 -6.34
CA GLN A 48 3.07 16.71 -5.30
C GLN A 48 3.84 15.47 -5.73
N GLU A 49 5.15 15.42 -5.46
CA GLU A 49 6.01 14.28 -5.84
C GLU A 49 5.68 13.01 -5.05
N THR A 50 5.40 13.14 -3.75
CA THR A 50 5.06 12.01 -2.86
C THR A 50 3.80 12.29 -2.05
N GLY A 51 3.24 11.30 -1.37
CA GLY A 51 2.19 11.50 -0.38
C GLY A 51 1.43 10.23 -0.02
N GLU A 52 0.70 10.29 1.08
CA GLU A 52 0.11 9.11 1.70
C GLU A 52 -1.15 8.61 0.98
N ILE A 53 -1.15 7.31 0.67
CA ILE A 53 -2.33 6.59 0.20
C ILE A 53 -2.53 5.31 1.01
N GLN A 54 -3.77 4.83 0.99
CA GLN A 54 -4.15 3.54 1.52
C GLN A 54 -4.55 2.60 0.37
N ILE A 55 -3.94 1.43 0.34
CA ILE A 55 -4.28 0.31 -0.53
C ILE A 55 -5.12 -0.68 0.30
N ILE A 56 -6.32 -0.99 -0.18
CA ILE A 56 -7.26 -1.87 0.52
C ILE A 56 -7.54 -3.10 -0.33
N PHE A 57 -7.18 -4.27 0.20
CA PHE A 57 -7.49 -5.58 -0.35
C PHE A 57 -8.73 -6.12 0.34
N SER A 58 -9.79 -6.39 -0.43
CA SER A 58 -11.07 -6.86 0.11
C SER A 58 -11.31 -8.34 -0.24
N LYS A 59 -11.99 -9.05 0.68
CA LYS A 59 -12.26 -10.48 0.56
C LYS A 59 -10.96 -11.28 0.39
N VAL A 60 -10.03 -11.03 1.30
CA VAL A 60 -8.73 -11.67 1.36
C VAL A 60 -8.90 -13.15 1.70
N SER A 61 -8.40 -14.01 0.82
CA SER A 61 -8.40 -15.47 0.99
C SER A 61 -7.06 -16.00 1.50
N LYS A 62 -5.98 -15.25 1.28
CA LYS A 62 -4.62 -15.55 1.77
C LYS A 62 -3.91 -14.26 2.13
N PHE A 63 -3.29 -14.25 3.30
CA PHE A 63 -2.38 -13.20 3.73
C PHE A 63 -1.21 -13.87 4.44
N ASP A 64 -0.04 -13.78 3.83
CA ASP A 64 1.22 -14.23 4.41
C ASP A 64 2.17 -13.04 4.44
N CYS A 65 2.63 -12.68 5.63
CA CYS A 65 3.53 -11.58 5.86
C CYS A 65 4.46 -11.96 6.99
N VAL A 66 5.76 -11.75 6.80
CA VAL A 66 6.72 -11.91 7.89
C VAL A 66 6.34 -10.91 8.99
N PRO A 67 6.23 -11.32 10.26
CA PRO A 67 5.97 -10.39 11.35
C PRO A 67 7.18 -9.47 11.54
N VAL A 68 7.08 -8.25 11.04
CA VAL A 68 8.13 -7.23 11.11
C VAL A 68 7.53 -5.90 11.54
N GLU A 69 8.31 -5.11 12.28
CA GLU A 69 7.95 -3.72 12.57
C GLU A 69 8.24 -2.90 11.31
N ILE A 70 7.19 -2.55 10.58
CA ILE A 70 7.26 -1.72 9.38
C ILE A 70 7.56 -0.28 9.80
N ASN A 71 8.55 0.35 9.17
CA ASN A 71 8.88 1.75 9.42
C ASN A 71 9.54 2.39 8.18
N CYS A 72 8.71 2.92 7.28
CA CYS A 72 9.15 3.49 6.01
C CYS A 72 9.96 2.50 5.17
N ASP A 73 9.53 1.24 5.12
CA ASP A 73 10.27 0.19 4.41
C ASP A 73 10.07 0.34 2.89
N GLY A 74 11.15 0.40 2.12
CA GLY A 74 11.10 0.71 0.69
C GLY A 74 10.62 -0.47 -0.16
N ILE A 75 9.63 -0.26 -1.02
CA ILE A 75 9.12 -1.28 -1.93
C ILE A 75 10.13 -1.49 -3.07
N ILE A 76 10.61 -2.73 -3.22
CA ILE A 76 11.56 -3.13 -4.25
C ILE A 76 10.84 -3.70 -5.47
N ASP A 77 9.91 -4.63 -5.26
CA ASP A 77 9.24 -5.33 -6.36
C ASP A 77 7.78 -5.64 -6.01
N VAL A 78 6.92 -5.56 -7.03
CA VAL A 78 5.51 -5.90 -6.94
C VAL A 78 5.13 -6.67 -8.20
N ARG A 79 4.65 -7.89 -8.02
CA ARG A 79 4.30 -8.76 -9.15
C ARG A 79 3.11 -9.66 -8.83
N GLN A 80 2.43 -10.08 -9.89
CA GLN A 80 1.37 -11.06 -9.81
C GLN A 80 1.99 -12.46 -9.83
N THR A 81 1.63 -13.33 -8.90
CA THR A 81 2.13 -14.72 -8.81
C THR A 81 1.11 -15.73 -9.30
N GLU A 82 -0.16 -15.54 -8.96
CA GLU A 82 -1.29 -16.36 -9.40
C GLU A 82 -2.49 -15.47 -9.77
N ASP A 83 -3.60 -16.09 -10.21
CA ASP A 83 -4.84 -15.38 -10.44
C ASP A 83 -5.32 -14.76 -9.11
N ASN A 84 -5.39 -13.42 -9.08
CA ASN A 84 -5.76 -12.62 -7.91
C ASN A 84 -4.79 -12.69 -6.71
N GLU A 85 -3.53 -13.06 -6.94
CA GLU A 85 -2.48 -13.03 -5.92
C GLU A 85 -1.39 -12.00 -6.27
N MET A 86 -1.04 -11.18 -5.29
CA MET A 86 0.07 -10.22 -5.35
C MET A 86 1.18 -10.67 -4.41
N TYR A 87 2.41 -10.63 -4.92
CA TYR A 87 3.63 -10.68 -4.14
C TYR A 87 4.25 -9.28 -4.10
N LEU A 88 4.71 -8.87 -2.93
CA LEU A 88 5.41 -7.60 -2.71
C LEU A 88 6.67 -7.87 -1.91
N GLU A 89 7.79 -7.30 -2.36
CA GLU A 89 9.09 -7.33 -1.71
C GLU A 89 9.50 -5.93 -1.27
N PHE A 90 10.05 -5.82 -0.06
CA PHE A 90 10.41 -4.55 0.55
C PHE A 90 11.67 -4.66 1.41
N LEU A 91 12.43 -3.58 1.46
CA LEU A 91 13.68 -3.46 2.23
C LEU A 91 13.42 -2.73 3.53
N ASN A 92 13.80 -3.33 4.64
CA ASN A 92 13.89 -2.61 5.89
C ASN A 92 15.13 -1.71 5.88
N ASP A 93 14.93 -0.39 5.90
CA ASP A 93 16.04 0.59 5.76
C ASP A 93 17.02 0.58 6.95
N LYS A 94 16.60 0.04 8.10
CA LYS A 94 17.45 -0.03 9.30
C LYS A 94 18.28 -1.29 9.38
N THR A 95 17.71 -2.43 8.99
CA THR A 95 18.37 -3.74 9.10
C THR A 95 18.99 -4.20 7.80
N GLU A 96 18.66 -3.55 6.68
CA GLU A 96 18.99 -3.98 5.31
C GLU A 96 18.42 -5.38 4.98
N GLU A 97 17.48 -5.88 5.78
CA GLU A 97 16.83 -7.15 5.52
C GLU A 97 15.73 -6.98 4.48
N CYS A 98 15.68 -7.94 3.55
CA CYS A 98 14.62 -8.03 2.56
C CYS A 98 13.48 -8.88 3.11
N HIS A 99 12.27 -8.33 3.04
CA HIS A 99 11.05 -8.97 3.48
C HIS A 99 10.07 -9.09 2.32
N SER A 100 9.10 -9.97 2.49
CA SER A 100 8.02 -10.12 1.51
C SER A 100 6.69 -10.37 2.17
N LEU A 101 5.64 -10.03 1.42
CA LEU A 101 4.27 -10.40 1.72
C LEU A 101 3.58 -10.94 0.47
N THR A 102 2.60 -11.81 0.69
CA THR A 102 1.73 -12.36 -0.33
C THR A 102 0.28 -12.16 0.08
N ILE A 103 -0.52 -11.56 -0.82
CA ILE A 103 -1.95 -11.31 -0.61
C ILE A 103 -2.73 -11.89 -1.78
N ALA A 104 -3.68 -12.80 -1.50
CA ALA A 104 -4.72 -13.18 -2.45
C ALA A 104 -6.05 -12.55 -2.05
N ALA A 105 -6.69 -11.82 -2.97
CA ALA A 105 -7.90 -11.05 -2.69
C ALA A 105 -8.77 -10.89 -3.93
N GLU A 106 -10.09 -10.83 -3.77
CA GLU A 106 -11.03 -10.64 -4.90
C GLU A 106 -10.89 -9.25 -5.54
N SER A 107 -10.52 -8.24 -4.76
CA SER A 107 -10.41 -6.87 -5.27
C SER A 107 -9.45 -5.99 -4.48
N VAL A 108 -8.93 -4.99 -5.17
CA VAL A 108 -8.08 -3.91 -4.62
C VAL A 108 -8.73 -2.55 -4.89
N SER A 109 -8.57 -1.64 -3.95
CA SER A 109 -8.90 -0.22 -4.11
C SER A 109 -7.81 0.66 -3.50
N VAL A 110 -7.72 1.89 -3.98
CA VAL A 110 -6.75 2.89 -3.52
C VAL A 110 -7.53 4.14 -3.12
N SER A 111 -7.23 4.69 -1.95
CA SER A 111 -7.79 5.94 -1.46
C SER A 111 -6.69 6.84 -0.90
N SER A 112 -6.75 8.14 -1.17
CA SER A 112 -5.88 9.12 -0.52
C SER A 112 -6.19 9.21 0.96
N ILE A 113 -5.16 9.25 1.80
CA ILE A 113 -5.33 9.57 3.22
C ILE A 113 -5.32 11.10 3.32
N GLN A 114 -6.50 11.73 3.38
CA GLN A 114 -6.55 13.12 3.80
C GLN A 114 -6.38 13.15 5.32
N GLU A 115 -5.29 13.73 5.81
CA GLU A 115 -5.25 14.17 7.20
C GLU A 115 -6.47 15.08 7.44
N PRO A 116 -7.18 14.95 8.57
CA PRO A 116 -8.21 15.91 8.92
C PRO A 116 -7.57 17.29 8.96
N THR A 117 -7.92 18.13 7.98
CA THR A 117 -7.49 19.54 7.98
C THR A 117 -7.83 20.13 9.34
N LYS A 118 -6.87 20.82 9.97
CA LYS A 118 -7.06 21.59 11.21
C LYS A 118 -8.20 22.60 11.00
N GLY A 119 -9.43 22.16 11.22
CA GLY A 119 -10.67 22.89 11.00
C GLY A 119 -11.84 22.30 11.79
N ASP A 120 -11.81 20.99 12.07
CA ASP A 120 -12.88 20.28 12.79
C ASP A 120 -12.69 20.13 14.31
N ILE A 121 -11.94 21.05 14.95
CA ILE A 121 -11.91 21.15 16.44
C ILE A 121 -12.79 22.31 16.93
N SER A 122 -13.73 22.80 16.12
CA SER A 122 -14.69 23.86 16.53
C SER A 122 -16.10 23.36 16.83
N SER A 123 -16.35 22.04 16.80
CA SER A 123 -17.70 21.47 17.03
C SER A 123 -17.80 20.46 18.18
N LEU A 124 -16.85 20.44 19.11
CA LEU A 124 -17.05 19.79 20.41
C LEU A 124 -17.37 20.89 21.43
N LYS A 125 -18.67 20.97 21.75
CA LYS A 125 -19.25 21.78 22.83
C LYS A 125 -18.72 21.38 24.20
#